data_AF-A0A1V1NWF0-F1
#
_entry.id   AF-A0A1V1NWF0-F1
#
_cell.length_a   1.000
_cell.length_b   1.000
_cell.length_c   1.000
_cell.angle_alpha   90.00
_cell.angle_beta   90.00
_cell.angle_gamma   90.00
#
_symmetry.space_group_name_H-M   'P 1'
#
loop_
_entity.id
_entity.type
_entity.pdbx_description
1 polymer ?
#
loop_
_entity_poly.entity_id
_entity_poly.type
_entity_poly.pdbx_seq_one_letter_code
_entity_poly.pdbx_strand_id
1 'polypeptide(L)'
;MLHLATHGHFGNTPEETFLLTYDGKMPMNTLEHLIKANRFHNPNIELLTLSACTTAMGDERAALGMAGAAIKAGVKSVIATLWQIDDEISSEIVKHFYNDYIKSDVSKAIALQNAQKKCIQNTKYSHPAYWAPFMLIGNWM
;
A
#
# COMPACT_ATOMS: atom_id res chain seq x y z
N MET A 1 3.49 -8.39 -8.88
CA MET A 1 3.52 -7.27 -7.92
C MET A 1 3.24 -5.99 -8.68
N LEU A 2 2.43 -5.09 -8.13
CA LEU A 2 2.16 -3.76 -8.67
C LEU A 2 2.52 -2.72 -7.61
N HIS A 3 3.28 -1.69 -7.97
CA HIS A 3 3.63 -0.58 -7.09
C HIS A 3 3.06 0.72 -7.67
N LEU A 4 2.29 1.45 -6.86
CA LEU A 4 1.75 2.76 -7.20
C LEU A 4 2.28 3.80 -6.20
N ALA A 5 3.28 4.56 -6.62
CA ALA A 5 3.80 5.73 -5.91
C ALA A 5 3.19 6.99 -6.51
N THR A 6 2.04 7.38 -5.99
CA THR A 6 1.36 8.60 -6.41
C THR A 6 0.75 9.29 -5.19
N HIS A 7 -0.10 10.29 -5.35
CA HIS A 7 -0.90 10.83 -4.26
C HIS A 7 -2.27 10.15 -4.24
N GLY A 8 -2.73 9.81 -3.05
CA GLY A 8 -4.05 9.26 -2.79
C GLY A 8 -4.87 10.28 -2.03
N HIS A 9 -6.15 10.38 -2.36
CA HIS A 9 -7.10 11.12 -1.56
C HIS A 9 -8.24 10.18 -1.17
N PHE A 10 -8.57 10.18 0.10
CA PHE A 10 -9.67 9.41 0.65
C PHE A 10 -10.78 10.38 1.06
N GLY A 11 -11.89 10.35 0.33
CA GLY A 11 -13.07 11.17 0.56
C GLY A 11 -14.18 10.41 1.27
N ASN A 12 -15.32 11.07 1.50
CA ASN A 12 -16.44 10.47 2.24
C ASN A 12 -17.27 9.50 1.37
N THR A 13 -16.98 9.46 0.07
CA THR A 13 -17.60 8.57 -0.92
C THR A 13 -16.53 7.85 -1.76
N PRO A 14 -16.85 6.69 -2.35
CA PRO A 14 -15.96 6.00 -3.30
C PRO A 14 -15.56 6.86 -4.50
N GLU A 15 -16.42 7.77 -4.95
CA GLU A 15 -16.18 8.68 -6.08
C GLU A 15 -15.23 9.83 -5.71
N GLU A 16 -15.25 10.26 -4.44
CA GLU A 16 -14.29 11.21 -3.88
C GLU A 16 -12.96 10.55 -3.51
N THR A 17 -12.89 9.22 -3.55
CA THR A 17 -11.66 8.46 -3.29
C THR A 17 -10.92 8.16 -4.60
N PHE A 18 -9.72 8.72 -4.75
CA PHE A 18 -8.96 8.63 -6.00
C PHE A 18 -7.46 8.53 -5.79
N LEU A 19 -6.78 7.96 -6.78
CA LEU A 19 -5.35 8.14 -7.00
C LEU A 19 -5.14 9.26 -8.00
N LEU A 20 -4.18 10.14 -7.76
CA LEU A 20 -3.72 11.06 -8.78
C LEU A 20 -2.88 10.30 -9.82
N THR A 21 -3.05 10.63 -11.08
CA THR A 21 -2.27 10.11 -12.20
C THR A 21 -1.72 11.28 -13.00
N TYR A 22 -0.87 11.01 -13.99
CA TYR A 22 -0.32 12.06 -14.85
C TYR A 22 -1.41 12.88 -15.56
N ASP A 23 -2.52 12.24 -15.91
CA ASP A 23 -3.63 12.80 -16.69
C ASP A 23 -4.85 13.19 -15.85
N GLY A 24 -4.80 13.08 -14.52
CA GLY A 24 -5.86 13.58 -13.64
C GLY A 24 -6.13 12.70 -12.43
N LYS A 25 -7.41 12.62 -12.04
CA LYS A 25 -7.85 11.77 -10.92
C LYS A 25 -8.33 10.44 -11.49
N MET A 26 -7.78 9.34 -10.98
CA MET A 26 -8.28 7.98 -11.20
C MET A 26 -9.13 7.57 -10.01
N PRO A 27 -10.47 7.56 -10.12
CA PRO A 27 -11.33 7.15 -9.03
C PRO A 27 -11.18 5.66 -8.75
N MET A 28 -11.46 5.25 -7.51
CA MET A 28 -11.18 3.87 -7.10
C MET A 28 -12.01 2.81 -7.83
N ASN A 29 -13.22 3.16 -8.28
CA ASN A 29 -14.03 2.28 -9.13
C ASN A 29 -13.35 1.91 -10.46
N THR A 30 -12.51 2.82 -11.00
CA THR A 30 -11.78 2.62 -12.24
C THR A 30 -10.63 1.65 -11.99
N LEU A 31 -9.90 1.84 -10.90
CA LEU A 31 -8.87 0.88 -10.48
C LEU A 31 -9.46 -0.51 -10.24
N GLU A 32 -10.60 -0.60 -9.55
CA GLU A 32 -11.31 -1.87 -9.33
C GLU A 32 -11.70 -2.53 -10.65
N HIS A 33 -12.24 -1.77 -11.60
CA HIS A 33 -12.59 -2.29 -12.92
C HIS A 33 -11.36 -2.80 -13.68
N LEU A 34 -10.25 -2.06 -13.65
CA LEU A 34 -8.98 -2.46 -14.28
C LEU A 34 -8.42 -3.75 -13.66
N ILE A 35 -8.41 -3.85 -12.32
CA ILE A 35 -7.96 -5.06 -11.61
C ILE A 35 -8.84 -6.25 -12.01
N LYS A 36 -10.16 -6.07 -12.05
CA LYS A 36 -11.12 -7.13 -12.41
C LYS A 36 -11.01 -7.56 -13.88
N ALA A 37 -10.91 -6.60 -14.81
CA ALA A 37 -10.76 -6.87 -16.24
C ALA A 37 -9.46 -7.62 -16.54
N ASN A 38 -8.39 -7.31 -15.81
CA ASN A 38 -7.09 -7.93 -16.01
C ASN A 38 -6.99 -9.35 -15.43
N ARG A 39 -7.98 -9.82 -14.64
CA ARG A 39 -8.00 -11.19 -14.07
C ARG A 39 -7.97 -12.29 -15.13
N PHE A 40 -8.46 -12.00 -16.34
CA PHE A 40 -8.51 -12.97 -17.43
C PHE A 40 -7.17 -13.11 -18.17
N HIS A 41 -6.28 -12.11 -18.08
CA HIS A 41 -5.01 -12.08 -18.79
C HIS A 41 -3.80 -12.27 -17.85
N ASN A 42 -3.92 -11.88 -16.58
CA ASN A 42 -2.85 -12.00 -15.60
C ASN A 42 -3.44 -12.50 -14.27
N PRO A 43 -3.02 -13.66 -13.74
CA PRO A 43 -3.57 -14.18 -12.50
C PRO A 43 -3.36 -13.17 -11.36
N ASN A 44 -4.40 -13.00 -10.54
CA ASN A 44 -4.57 -12.06 -9.42
C ASN A 44 -3.30 -11.35 -8.92
N ILE A 45 -3.35 -10.03 -8.78
CA ILE A 45 -2.25 -9.24 -8.19
C ILE A 45 -1.94 -9.78 -6.79
N GLU A 46 -0.80 -10.47 -6.65
CA GLU A 46 -0.34 -11.08 -5.40
C GLU A 46 -0.03 -10.02 -4.33
N LEU A 47 0.51 -8.87 -4.76
CA LEU A 47 0.84 -7.75 -3.90
C LEU A 47 0.69 -6.42 -4.64
N LEU A 48 -0.12 -5.53 -4.07
CA LEU A 48 -0.22 -4.12 -4.42
C LEU A 48 0.46 -3.27 -3.34
N THR A 49 1.37 -2.38 -3.72
CA THR A 49 1.95 -1.39 -2.80
C THR A 49 1.42 -0.01 -3.17
N LEU A 50 0.72 0.62 -2.23
CA LEU A 50 0.25 2.00 -2.29
C LEU A 50 1.16 2.83 -1.38
N SER A 51 2.23 3.39 -1.91
CA SER A 51 3.16 4.26 -1.15
C SER A 51 2.68 5.71 -1.07
N ALA A 52 1.44 5.97 -1.50
CA ALA A 52 0.81 7.28 -1.47
C ALA A 52 0.39 7.71 -0.07
N CYS A 53 0.27 9.03 0.15
CA CYS A 53 -0.23 9.59 1.40
C CYS A 53 -1.60 9.00 1.77
N THR A 54 -1.73 8.48 2.99
CA THR A 54 -3.03 8.16 3.61
C THR A 54 -3.86 7.12 2.84
N THR A 55 -3.25 5.99 2.51
CA THR A 55 -3.86 4.93 1.68
C THR A 55 -4.50 3.78 2.46
N ALA A 56 -4.09 3.58 3.71
CA ALA A 56 -4.65 2.59 4.63
C ALA A 56 -5.66 3.19 5.61
N MET A 57 -5.77 4.53 5.69
CA MET A 57 -6.76 5.18 6.53
C MET A 57 -8.15 5.01 5.91
N GLY A 58 -9.06 4.42 6.68
CA GLY A 58 -10.48 4.35 6.38
C GLY A 58 -11.28 5.33 7.23
N ASP A 59 -12.56 5.50 6.89
CA ASP A 59 -13.56 6.15 7.74
C ASP A 59 -14.60 5.12 8.22
N GLU A 60 -15.62 5.57 8.96
CA GLU A 60 -16.71 4.70 9.42
C GLU A 60 -17.46 3.98 8.28
N ARG A 61 -17.32 4.43 7.03
CA ARG A 61 -18.01 3.88 5.86
C ARG A 61 -17.12 2.94 5.04
N ALA A 62 -15.81 3.09 5.11
CA ALA A 62 -14.83 2.23 4.47
C ALA A 62 -13.64 2.00 5.40
N ALA A 63 -13.83 1.09 6.36
CA ALA A 63 -12.92 0.80 7.49
C ALA A 63 -11.46 0.46 7.12
N LEU A 64 -11.19 0.05 5.88
CA LEU A 64 -9.85 -0.30 5.38
C LEU A 64 -9.38 0.60 4.24
N GLY A 65 -10.09 1.70 3.97
CA GLY A 65 -9.76 2.67 2.95
C GLY A 65 -9.59 2.07 1.54
N MET A 66 -8.66 2.64 0.77
CA MET A 66 -8.31 2.15 -0.58
C MET A 66 -7.71 0.73 -0.56
N ALA A 67 -7.02 0.36 0.52
CA ALA A 67 -6.49 -0.99 0.67
C ALA A 67 -7.62 -2.04 0.73
N GLY A 68 -8.70 -1.76 1.45
CA GLY A 68 -9.89 -2.61 1.48
C GLY A 68 -10.56 -2.75 0.11
N ALA A 69 -10.68 -1.63 -0.63
CA ALA A 69 -11.23 -1.63 -1.98
C ALA A 69 -10.39 -2.50 -2.95
N ALA A 70 -9.06 -2.40 -2.86
CA ALA A 70 -8.14 -3.23 -3.64
C ALA A 70 -8.26 -4.73 -3.31
N ILE A 71 -8.38 -5.09 -2.03
CA ILE A 71 -8.64 -6.48 -1.62
C ILE A 71 -9.97 -6.98 -2.19
N LYS A 72 -11.05 -6.19 -2.10
CA LYS A 72 -12.35 -6.50 -2.69
C LYS A 72 -12.29 -6.67 -4.22
N ALA A 73 -11.45 -5.90 -4.88
CA ALA A 73 -11.21 -6.00 -6.33
C ALA A 73 -10.48 -7.29 -6.73
N GLY A 74 -9.88 -8.01 -5.78
CA GLY A 74 -9.22 -9.29 -6.00
C GLY A 74 -7.70 -9.28 -5.83
N VAL A 75 -7.12 -8.19 -5.32
CA VAL A 75 -5.73 -8.17 -4.88
C VAL A 75 -5.60 -9.07 -3.65
N LYS A 76 -4.56 -9.91 -3.60
CA LYS A 76 -4.38 -10.83 -2.46
C LYS A 76 -3.81 -10.13 -1.24
N SER A 77 -2.88 -9.20 -1.44
CA SER A 77 -2.19 -8.49 -0.37
C SER A 77 -1.97 -7.03 -0.76
N VAL A 78 -2.16 -6.11 0.18
CA VAL A 78 -1.92 -4.67 -0.02
C VAL A 78 -0.97 -4.16 1.06
N ILE A 79 0.07 -3.42 0.66
CA ILE A 79 0.84 -2.57 1.57
C ILE A 79 0.39 -1.13 1.38
N ALA A 80 0.02 -0.47 2.46
CA ALA A 80 -0.50 0.90 2.45
C ALA A 80 -0.11 1.64 3.75
N THR A 81 -0.25 2.97 3.77
CA THR A 81 0.14 3.82 4.90
C THR A 81 -1.08 4.43 5.61
N LEU A 82 -1.10 4.39 6.94
CA LEU A 82 -2.17 4.98 7.77
C LEU A 82 -2.16 6.51 7.77
N TRP A 83 -0.99 7.14 7.67
CA TRP A 83 -0.83 8.59 7.60
C TRP A 83 0.29 8.96 6.63
N GLN A 84 0.40 10.25 6.31
CA GLN A 84 1.45 10.76 5.45
C GLN A 84 2.82 10.67 6.14
N ILE A 85 3.81 10.20 5.39
CA ILE A 85 5.21 10.15 5.79
C ILE A 85 6.07 10.80 4.71
N ASP A 86 7.28 11.19 5.10
CA ASP A 86 8.27 11.76 4.19
C ASP A 86 8.67 10.77 3.09
N ASP A 87 8.83 11.27 1.86
CA ASP A 87 9.11 10.43 0.68
C ASP A 87 10.45 9.69 0.79
N GLU A 88 11.46 10.28 1.45
CA GLU A 88 12.78 9.67 1.65
C GLU A 88 12.65 8.36 2.43
N ILE A 89 12.03 8.42 3.61
CA ILE A 89 11.88 7.25 4.48
C ILE A 89 10.88 6.23 3.92
N SER A 90 9.84 6.72 3.25
CA SER A 90 8.85 5.87 2.56
C SER A 90 9.54 5.02 1.48
N SER A 91 10.43 5.64 0.70
CA SER A 91 11.27 4.97 -0.30
C SER A 91 12.20 3.93 0.34
N GLU A 92 12.85 4.27 1.46
CA GLU A 92 13.75 3.35 2.16
C GLU A 92 13.03 2.10 2.70
N ILE A 93 11.88 2.27 3.36
CA ILE A 93 11.10 1.15 3.89
C ILE A 93 10.64 0.23 2.78
N VAL A 94 10.11 0.77 1.68
CA VAL A 94 9.69 -0.03 0.51
C VAL A 94 10.88 -0.77 -0.12
N LYS A 95 12.04 -0.11 -0.26
CA LYS A 95 13.26 -0.75 -0.77
C LYS A 95 13.71 -1.88 0.12
N HIS A 96 13.71 -1.71 1.44
CA HIS A 96 14.08 -2.77 2.37
C HIS A 96 13.08 -3.92 2.34
N PHE A 97 11.78 -3.61 2.29
CA PHE A 97 10.71 -4.60 2.15
C PHE A 97 10.91 -5.44 0.89
N TYR A 98 11.08 -4.83 -0.30
CA TYR A 98 11.26 -5.59 -1.54
C TYR A 98 12.55 -6.39 -1.56
N ASN A 99 13.66 -5.83 -1.05
CA ASN A 99 14.90 -6.57 -0.97
C ASN A 99 14.74 -7.85 -0.15
N ASP A 100 14.10 -7.76 1.02
CA ASP A 100 13.93 -8.91 1.90
C ASP A 100 12.91 -9.91 1.34
N TYR A 101 11.77 -9.41 0.85
CA TYR A 101 10.73 -10.24 0.26
C TYR A 101 11.20 -11.02 -0.98
N ILE A 102 12.03 -10.42 -1.83
CA ILE A 102 12.52 -11.06 -3.06
C ILE A 102 13.72 -11.99 -2.78
N LYS A 103 14.57 -11.66 -1.80
CA LYS A 103 15.87 -12.34 -1.64
C LYS A 103 15.92 -13.36 -0.51
N SER A 104 15.04 -13.28 0.48
CA SER A 104 15.23 -13.99 1.75
C SER A 104 14.29 -15.20 1.96
N ASP A 105 13.47 -15.58 0.97
CA ASP A 105 12.44 -16.64 1.10
C ASP A 105 11.61 -16.51 2.40
N VAL A 106 11.26 -15.27 2.74
CA VAL A 106 10.46 -14.93 3.92
C VAL A 106 9.07 -14.47 3.51
N SER A 107 8.11 -14.61 4.42
CA SER A 107 6.75 -14.11 4.20
C SER A 107 6.71 -12.58 4.07
N LYS A 108 5.65 -12.06 3.45
CA LYS A 108 5.41 -10.61 3.32
C LYS A 108 5.40 -9.92 4.69
N ALA A 109 4.83 -10.58 5.71
CA ALA A 109 4.80 -10.06 7.07
C ALA A 109 6.21 -9.91 7.67
N ILE A 110 7.07 -10.91 7.50
CA ILE A 110 8.45 -10.87 8.00
C ILE A 110 9.26 -9.82 7.25
N ALA A 111 9.12 -9.74 5.93
CA ALA A 111 9.79 -8.71 5.12
C ALA A 111 9.41 -7.29 5.57
N LEU A 112 8.13 -7.03 5.85
CA LEU A 112 7.69 -5.72 6.33
C LEU A 112 8.20 -5.44 7.74
N GLN A 113 8.14 -6.43 8.64
CA GLN A 113 8.67 -6.30 9.99
C GLN A 113 10.17 -5.98 9.98
N ASN A 114 10.95 -6.64 9.11
CA ASN A 114 12.38 -6.40 8.98
C ASN A 114 12.68 -4.99 8.45
N ALA A 115 11.90 -4.50 7.49
CA ALA A 115 12.00 -3.11 7.03
C ALA A 115 11.70 -2.09 8.16
N GLN A 116 10.65 -2.34 8.95
CA GLN A 116 10.30 -1.48 10.10
C GLN A 116 11.38 -1.52 11.19
N LYS A 117 11.93 -2.70 11.50
CA LYS A 117 13.03 -2.86 12.47
C LYS A 117 14.29 -2.08 12.06
N LYS A 118 14.64 -2.09 10.77
CA LYS A 118 15.76 -1.29 10.24
C LYS A 118 15.53 0.21 10.46
N CYS A 119 14.30 0.69 10.24
CA CYS A 119 13.93 2.07 10.51
C CYS A 119 14.02 2.41 12.01
N ILE A 120 13.53 1.53 12.90
CA ILE A 120 13.62 1.69 14.36
C ILE A 120 15.07 1.82 14.85
N GLN A 121 15.99 1.08 14.23
CA GLN A 121 17.41 1.08 14.57
C GLN A 121 18.16 2.32 14.06
N ASN A 122 17.58 3.08 13.13
CA ASN A 122 18.13 4.34 12.65
C ASN A 122 17.73 5.48 13.59
N THR A 123 18.71 6.15 14.22
CA THR A 123 18.45 7.23 15.18
C THR A 123 17.66 8.41 14.59
N LYS A 124 17.75 8.65 13.26
CA LYS A 124 16.98 9.70 12.56
C LYS A 124 15.49 9.33 12.43
N TYR A 125 15.16 8.03 12.35
CA TYR A 125 13.82 7.54 12.02
C TYR A 125 13.22 6.59 13.07
N SER A 126 13.80 6.53 14.27
CA SER A 126 13.37 5.63 15.34
C SER A 126 11.94 5.90 15.84
N HIS A 127 11.48 7.14 15.70
CA HIS A 127 10.15 7.55 16.14
C HIS A 127 9.04 6.82 15.34
N PRO A 128 7.98 6.30 16.01
CA PRO A 128 6.90 5.53 15.36
C PRO A 128 6.23 6.21 14.16
N ALA A 129 6.23 7.54 14.12
CA ALA A 129 5.69 8.33 13.02
C ALA A 129 6.25 7.91 11.64
N TYR A 130 7.45 7.34 11.57
CA TYR A 130 8.12 7.00 10.31
C TYR A 130 7.86 5.56 9.83
N TRP A 131 7.71 4.59 10.73
CA TRP A 131 7.63 3.16 10.37
C TRP A 131 6.29 2.50 10.71
N ALA A 132 5.58 3.00 11.73
CA ALA A 132 4.28 2.47 12.14
C ALA A 132 3.12 2.70 11.16
N PRO A 133 3.14 3.67 10.20
CA PRO A 133 2.01 3.80 9.30
C PRO A 133 1.89 2.66 8.29
N PHE A 134 2.99 1.99 7.95
CA PHE A 134 2.95 0.89 6.99
C PHE A 134 2.20 -0.31 7.56
N MET A 135 1.13 -0.70 6.88
CA MET A 135 0.37 -1.91 7.16
C MET A 135 0.34 -2.81 5.95
N LEU A 136 0.39 -4.12 6.23
CA LEU A 136 0.08 -5.17 5.28
C LEU A 136 -1.35 -5.64 5.55
N ILE A 137 -2.19 -5.73 4.52
CA ILE A 137 -3.58 -6.15 4.60
C ILE A 137 -3.81 -7.29 3.61
N GLY A 138 -4.60 -8.30 3.98
CA GLY A 138 -4.90 -9.46 3.12
C GLY A 138 -4.02 -10.67 3.44
N ASN A 139 -3.46 -11.33 2.43
CA ASN A 139 -2.62 -12.51 2.63
C ASN A 139 -1.18 -12.14 3.05
N TRP A 140 -0.84 -12.48 4.28
CA TRP A 140 0.44 -12.13 4.92
C TRP A 140 1.54 -13.17 4.72
N MET A 141 1.18 -14.38 4.26
CA MET A 141 2.10 -15.50 4.01
C MET A 141 2.85 -15.32 2.70
#